data_AF-A0A1H4UDU8-F1
#
_entry.id   AF-A0A1H4UDU8-F1
#
_cell.length_a   1.000
_cell.length_b   1.000
_cell.length_c   1.000
_cell.angle_alpha   90.00
_cell.angle_beta   90.00
_cell.angle_gamma   90.00
#
_symmetry.space_group_name_H-M   'P 1'
#
loop_
_entity.id
_entity.type
_entity.pdbx_description
1 polymer ?
#
loop_
_entity_poly.entity_id
_entity_poly.type
_entity_poly.pdbx_seq_one_letter_code
_entity_poly.pdbx_strand_id
1 'polypeptide(L)' 'MKPHVLIVGGGPTGMTLALQLQRFGIGIGFRLIEKRPKQASGSKALRMV' A
#
# COMPACT_ATOMS: atom_id res chain seq x y z
N MET A 1 19.32 -14.12 2.90
CA MET A 1 18.84 -12.77 2.51
C MET A 1 17.36 -12.68 2.83
N LYS A 2 16.90 -11.57 3.42
CA LYS A 2 15.46 -11.32 3.59
C LYS A 2 14.92 -10.63 2.31
N PRO A 3 13.79 -11.07 1.75
CA PRO A 3 13.22 -10.42 0.58
C PRO A 3 12.75 -9.01 0.93
N HIS A 4 12.93 -8.08 -0.01
CA HIS A 4 12.51 -6.69 0.12
C HIS A 4 11.52 -6.33 -0.98
N VAL A 5 10.38 -5.74 -0.60
CA VAL A 5 9.28 -5.38 -1.51
C VAL A 5 9.18 -3.87 -1.65
N LEU A 6 9.08 -3.38 -2.88
CA LEU A 6 8.72 -2.00 -3.18
C LEU A 6 7.28 -1.94 -3.68
N ILE A 7 6.42 -1.24 -2.95
CA ILE A 7 5.03 -1.00 -3.33
C ILE A 7 4.97 0.39 -3.97
N VAL A 8 4.60 0.44 -5.25
CA VAL A 8 4.43 1.70 -5.99
C VAL A 8 2.94 1.99 -6.12
N GLY A 9 2.47 3.05 -5.46
CA GLY A 9 1.08 3.44 -5.43
C GLY A 9 0.47 3.34 -4.03
N GLY A 10 0.10 4.48 -3.44
CA GLY A 10 -0.59 4.61 -2.15
C GLY A 10 -2.11 4.56 -2.22
N GLY A 11 -2.68 3.99 -3.30
CA GLY A 11 -4.11 3.75 -3.42
C GLY A 11 -4.62 2.61 -2.53
N PRO A 12 -5.92 2.29 -2.57
CA PRO A 12 -6.51 1.24 -1.73
C PRO A 12 -5.77 -0.10 -1.84
N THR A 13 -5.46 -0.56 -3.05
CA THR A 13 -4.76 -1.82 -3.28
C THR A 13 -3.35 -1.83 -2.68
N GLY A 14 -2.57 -0.76 -2.89
CA GLY A 14 -1.21 -0.66 -2.36
C GLY A 14 -1.19 -0.59 -0.84
N MET A 15 -2.15 0.10 -0.24
CA MET A 15 -2.33 0.14 1.22
C MET A 15 -2.78 -1.21 1.78
N THR A 16 -3.70 -1.91 1.12
CA THR A 16 -4.10 -3.27 1.51
C THR A 16 -2.91 -4.22 1.49
N LEU A 17 -2.09 -4.18 0.44
CA LEU A 17 -0.88 -5.00 0.35
C LEU A 17 0.12 -4.66 1.46
N ALA A 18 0.36 -3.38 1.73
CA ALA A 18 1.25 -2.94 2.82
C ALA A 18 0.78 -3.48 4.18
N LEU A 19 -0.54 -3.41 4.46
CA LEU A 19 -1.12 -3.95 5.68
C LEU A 19 -1.00 -5.47 5.77
N GLN A 20 -1.18 -6.19 4.66
CA GLN A 20 -1.01 -7.64 4.62
C GLN A 20 0.45 -8.06 4.87
N LEU A 21 1.41 -7.36 4.25
CA LEU A 21 2.83 -7.62 4.48
C LEU A 21 3.24 -7.29 5.92
N GLN A 22 2.70 -6.22 6.51
CA GLN A 22 2.94 -5.90 7.91
C GLN A 22 2.38 -6.96 8.87
N ARG A 23 1.19 -7.51 8.56
CA ARG A 23 0.51 -8.49 9.42
C ARG A 23 1.03 -9.92 9.28
N PHE A 24 1.38 -10.35 8.07
CA PHE A 24 1.66 -11.75 7.76
C PHE A 24 3.07 -11.96 7.16
N GLY A 25 3.71 -10.92 6.64
CA GLY A 25 5.04 -10.99 6.03
C GLY A 25 6.17 -10.94 7.04
N ILE A 26 6.14 -11.78 8.08
CA ILE A 26 7.17 -11.79 9.13
C ILE A 26 8.56 -12.00 8.48
N GLY A 27 9.45 -11.03 8.69
CA GLY A 27 10.80 -11.05 8.12
C GLY A 27 10.92 -10.48 6.71
N ILE A 28 9.83 -9.98 6.11
CA ILE A 28 9.83 -9.25 4.83
C ILE A 28 9.86 -7.75 5.11
N GLY A 29 10.91 -7.07 4.63
CA GLY A 29 10.94 -5.60 4.66
C GLY A 29 10.22 -5.01 3.46
N PHE A 30 9.44 -3.96 3.63
CA PHE A 30 8.81 -3.26 2.50
C PHE A 30 8.92 -1.73 2.59
N ARG A 31 8.86 -1.07 1.43
CA ARG A 31 8.66 0.38 1.31
C ARG A 31 7.47 0.65 0.41
N LEU A 32 6.67 1.65 0.76
CA LEU A 32 5.59 2.16 -0.09
C LEU A 32 5.92 3.57 -0.53
N ILE A 33 5.84 3.81 -1.85
CA ILE A 33 6.01 5.13 -2.44
C ILE A 33 4.71 5.56 -3.12
N GLU A 34 4.34 6.83 -2.96
CA GLU A 34 3.20 7.42 -3.65
C GLU A 34 3.64 8.73 -4.30
N LYS A 35 3.26 8.90 -5.58
CA LYS A 35 3.69 10.06 -6.38
C LYS A 35 2.97 11.35 -5.97
N ARG A 36 1.75 11.26 -5.44
CA ARG A 36 0.92 12.43 -5.13
C ARG A 36 1.25 13.02 -3.75
N PRO A 37 1.55 14.32 -3.64
CA PRO A 37 1.94 14.97 -2.38
C PRO A 37 0.76 15.26 -1.43
N LYS A 38 -0.50 15.01 -1.84
CA LYS A 38 -1.71 15.40 -1.11
C LYS A 38 -2.70 14.24 -1.05
N GLN A 39 -3.42 14.10 0.07
CA GLN A 39 -4.55 13.17 0.22
C GLN A 39 -5.43 13.24 -1.03
N ALA A 40 -5.70 12.09 -1.64
CA ALA A 40 -6.67 12.02 -2.73
C ALA A 40 -7.99 12.63 -2.22
N SER A 41 -8.58 13.56 -2.98
CA SER A 41 -9.85 14.24 -2.68
C SER A 41 -11.07 13.30 -2.77
N GLY A 42 -10.94 12.09 -2.25
CA GLY A 42 -11.82 10.95 -2.48
C GLY A 42 -11.18 9.89 -3.39
N SER A 43 -11.45 8.62 -3.10
CA SER A 43 -11.26 7.54 -4.07
C SER A 43 -12.40 7.58 -5.08
N LYS A 44 -12.10 7.42 -6.37
CA LYS A 44 -13.16 7.12 -7.39
C LYS A 44 -13.92 5.82 -7.07
N ALA A 45 -13.37 4.99 -6.18
CA ALA A 45 -14.08 3.91 -5.51
C ALA A 45 -15.02 4.52 -4.44
N LEU A 46 -16.07 5.21 -4.88
CA LEU A 46 -17.25 5.36 -4.05
C LEU A 46 -17.76 3.95 -3.75
N ARG A 47 -17.91 3.65 -2.46
CA ARG A 47 -18.54 2.45 -1.94
C ARG A 47 -19.88 2.27 -2.65
N MET A 48 -19.99 1.23 -3.47
CA MET A 48 -21.28 0.75 -3.97
C MET A 48 -21.93 0.00 -2.81
N VAL A 49 -22.60 0.75 -1.94
CA VAL A 49 -23.58 0.22 -0.98
C VAL A 49 -24.94 0.76 -1.37
#